data_AF-A0A3D1BSR9-F1
#
_entry.id   AF-A0A3D1BSR9-F1
#
_cell.length_a   1.000
_cell.length_b   1.000
_cell.length_c   1.000
_cell.angle_alpha   90.00
_cell.angle_beta   90.00
_cell.angle_gamma   90.00
#
_symmetry.space_group_name_H-M   'P 1'
#
loop_
_entity.id
_entity.type
_entity.pdbx_description
1 polymer ?
#
loop_
_entity_poly.entity_id
_entity_poly.type
_entity_poly.pdbx_seq_one_letter_code
_entity_poly.pdbx_strand_id
1 'polypeptide(L)'
;MNARIAELLRDQIDDLNFVERTAGLVRSLPMKIETEDGAVTKNIPVALNNETPCEPEEMMALVPDSDKMSIIFFEDGGINITRRDSWYIHCESTLTMVAWFNLPMINPDYTDATLLMAHLVAAVPKYIDNDDFITRILVVPIGELDKETVYSQYDLDLAENMYFAFPYDYAAFQFNVIFAIPKNCLDKIIIDPDECFLK
;
A
#
# COMPACT_ATOMS: atom_id res chain seq x y z
N MET A 1 7.63 -10.94 -0.72
CA MET A 1 8.57 -10.16 0.12
C MET A 1 8.01 -8.79 0.38
N ASN A 2 7.93 -7.89 -0.61
CA ASN A 2 7.35 -6.56 -0.42
C ASN A 2 5.90 -6.58 0.04
N ALA A 3 5.11 -7.53 -0.45
CA ALA A 3 3.76 -7.76 0.07
C ALA A 3 3.77 -7.96 1.59
N ARG A 4 4.60 -8.88 2.11
CA ARG A 4 4.65 -9.16 3.55
C ARG A 4 5.18 -7.97 4.36
N ILE A 5 6.19 -7.27 3.88
CA ILE A 5 6.72 -6.07 4.55
C ILE A 5 5.66 -4.96 4.59
N ALA A 6 4.91 -4.76 3.50
CA ALA A 6 3.81 -3.80 3.45
C ALA A 6 2.69 -4.14 4.44
N GLU A 7 2.35 -5.42 4.61
CA GLU A 7 1.42 -5.86 5.67
C GLU A 7 1.94 -5.49 7.06
N LEU A 8 3.21 -5.79 7.36
CA LEU A 8 3.82 -5.46 8.65
C LEU A 8 3.83 -3.94 8.92
N LEU A 9 4.04 -3.12 7.88
CA LEU A 9 3.99 -1.66 7.98
C LEU A 9 2.56 -1.15 8.16
N ARG A 10 1.59 -1.74 7.44
CA ARG A 10 0.17 -1.44 7.58
C ARG A 10 -0.30 -1.64 9.02
N ASP A 11 0.08 -2.74 9.64
CA ASP A 11 -0.31 -3.07 11.02
C ASP A 11 0.18 -2.03 12.05
N GLN A 12 1.21 -1.23 11.73
CA GLN A 12 1.71 -0.16 12.61
C GLN A 12 0.88 1.12 12.54
N ILE A 13 0.08 1.30 11.47
CA ILE A 13 -0.67 2.53 11.22
C ILE A 13 -2.18 2.33 11.32
N ASP A 14 -2.67 1.09 11.32
CA ASP A 14 -4.10 0.75 11.29
C ASP A 14 -4.86 1.23 12.54
N ASP A 15 -4.18 1.29 13.69
CA ASP A 15 -4.78 1.73 14.97
C ASP A 15 -4.94 3.27 15.11
N LEU A 16 -4.50 4.05 14.11
CA LEU A 16 -4.60 5.51 14.16
C LEU A 16 -6.06 5.96 13.95
N ASN A 17 -6.51 6.90 14.77
CA ASN A 17 -7.92 7.30 14.83
C ASN A 17 -8.50 7.95 13.56
N PHE A 18 -7.64 8.40 12.64
CA PHE A 18 -8.03 8.98 11.36
C PHE A 18 -7.91 8.00 10.19
N VAL A 19 -7.51 6.76 10.47
CA VAL A 19 -7.29 5.70 9.49
C VAL A 19 -8.55 4.85 9.38
N GLU A 20 -9.24 4.91 8.24
CA GLU A 20 -10.46 4.12 8.02
C GLU A 20 -10.21 2.90 7.15
N ARG A 21 -9.44 3.07 6.07
CA ARG A 21 -9.15 1.99 5.13
C ARG A 21 -7.67 1.90 4.88
N THR A 22 -7.10 0.74 5.21
CA THR A 22 -5.71 0.44 4.92
C THR A 22 -5.58 -0.79 4.03
N ALA A 23 -4.49 -0.86 3.29
CA ALA A 23 -4.06 -2.07 2.63
C ALA A 23 -2.53 -2.17 2.71
N GLY A 24 -2.01 -3.39 2.62
CA GLY A 24 -0.58 -3.60 2.39
C GLY A 24 -0.23 -3.24 0.96
N LEU A 25 0.31 -4.21 0.22
CA LEU A 25 0.81 -3.96 -1.13
C LEU A 25 -0.31 -3.99 -2.18
N VAL A 26 -0.47 -2.90 -2.92
CA VAL A 26 -1.45 -2.80 -4.01
C VAL A 26 -0.86 -3.14 -5.37
N ARG A 27 -1.74 -3.46 -6.31
CA ARG A 27 -1.43 -3.57 -7.74
C ARG A 27 -2.39 -2.69 -8.53
N SER A 28 -1.91 -2.17 -9.65
CA SER A 28 -2.79 -1.51 -10.62
C SER A 28 -3.45 -2.58 -11.49
N LEU A 29 -4.78 -2.64 -11.49
CA LEU A 29 -5.55 -3.54 -12.36
C LEU A 29 -6.59 -2.77 -13.17
N PRO A 30 -6.81 -3.15 -14.45
CA PRO A 30 -7.89 -2.62 -15.24
C PRO A 30 -9.23 -3.18 -14.73
N MET A 31 -10.12 -2.31 -14.27
CA MET A 31 -11.49 -2.66 -13.89
C MET A 31 -12.50 -1.98 -14.81
N LYS A 32 -13.59 -2.68 -15.11
CA LYS A 32 -14.73 -2.10 -15.81
C LYS A 32 -15.59 -1.35 -14.80
N ILE A 33 -15.77 -0.06 -15.03
CA ILE A 33 -16.65 0.80 -14.26
C ILE A 33 -17.80 1.21 -15.17
N GLU A 34 -19.02 1.00 -14.71
CA GLU A 34 -20.20 1.48 -15.42
C GLU A 34 -20.34 2.99 -15.22
N THR A 35 -20.39 3.74 -16.32
CA THR A 35 -20.71 5.17 -16.33
C THR A 35 -22.03 5.40 -17.07
N GLU A 36 -22.58 6.61 -16.99
CA GLU A 36 -23.82 6.98 -17.70
C GLU A 36 -23.72 6.77 -19.23
N ASP A 37 -22.50 6.81 -19.78
CA ASP A 37 -22.20 6.63 -21.22
C ASP A 37 -21.81 5.18 -21.60
N GLY A 38 -21.81 4.25 -20.64
CA GLY A 38 -21.47 2.84 -20.84
C GLY A 38 -20.30 2.35 -19.97
N ALA A 39 -19.87 1.10 -20.16
CA ALA A 39 -18.77 0.54 -19.38
C ALA A 39 -17.41 1.04 -19.90
N VAL A 40 -16.66 1.75 -19.05
CA VAL A 40 -15.29 2.21 -19.32
C VAL A 40 -14.31 1.38 -18.50
N THR A 41 -13.16 1.03 -19.08
CA THR A 41 -12.09 0.33 -18.35
C THR A 41 -11.13 1.36 -17.78
N LYS A 42 -10.91 1.34 -16.46
CA LYS A 42 -9.98 2.24 -15.74
C LYS A 42 -8.99 1.41 -14.92
N ASN A 43 -7.72 1.82 -14.91
CA ASN A 43 -6.69 1.25 -14.04
C ASN A 43 -6.81 1.85 -12.64
N ILE A 44 -7.04 1.02 -11.63
CA ILE A 44 -7.21 1.45 -10.25
C ILE A 44 -6.36 0.65 -9.28
N PRO A 45 -5.98 1.23 -8.13
CA PRO A 45 -5.27 0.50 -7.08
C PRO A 45 -6.21 -0.53 -6.46
N VAL A 46 -5.76 -1.79 -6.44
CA VAL A 46 -6.47 -2.88 -5.79
C VAL A 46 -5.56 -3.60 -4.80
N ALA A 47 -6.15 -3.99 -3.68
CA ALA A 47 -5.54 -4.89 -2.71
C ALA A 47 -6.30 -6.22 -2.65
N LEU A 48 -5.59 -7.29 -2.31
CA LEU A 48 -6.21 -8.57 -1.98
C LEU A 48 -6.78 -8.46 -0.57
N ASN A 49 -8.10 -8.67 -0.42
CA ASN A 49 -8.76 -8.60 0.88
C ASN A 49 -8.67 -9.93 1.67
N ASN A 50 -8.28 -11.03 1.00
CA ASN A 50 -8.15 -12.38 1.56
C ASN A 50 -6.84 -13.03 1.06
N GLU A 51 -6.37 -14.08 1.75
CA GLU A 51 -5.13 -14.81 1.40
C GLU A 51 -5.19 -15.50 0.02
N THR A 52 -6.38 -15.78 -0.50
CA THR A 52 -6.61 -16.43 -1.80
C THR A 52 -7.91 -15.92 -2.46
N PRO A 53 -7.91 -14.74 -3.09
CA PRO A 53 -9.05 -14.33 -3.90
C PRO A 53 -8.96 -15.04 -5.24
N CYS A 54 -9.91 -15.93 -5.51
CA CYS A 54 -9.98 -16.62 -6.81
C CYS A 54 -10.72 -15.77 -7.84
N GLU A 55 -11.49 -14.78 -7.40
CA GLU A 55 -12.28 -13.90 -8.27
C GLU A 55 -11.88 -12.41 -8.13
N PRO A 56 -11.86 -11.63 -9.23
CA PRO A 56 -11.60 -10.19 -9.19
C PRO A 56 -12.54 -9.39 -8.30
N GLU A 57 -13.75 -9.90 -8.08
CA GLU A 57 -14.80 -9.29 -7.25
C GLU A 57 -14.46 -9.35 -5.75
N GLU A 58 -13.53 -10.23 -5.34
CA GLU A 58 -13.01 -10.33 -3.98
C GLU A 58 -11.86 -9.35 -3.71
N MET A 59 -11.49 -8.54 -4.71
CA MET A 59 -10.46 -7.50 -4.59
C MET A 59 -11.03 -6.20 -4.06
N MET A 60 -10.27 -5.56 -3.19
CA MET A 60 -10.62 -4.28 -2.58
C MET A 60 -10.10 -3.13 -3.44
N ALA A 61 -11.01 -2.40 -4.08
CA ALA A 61 -10.69 -1.13 -4.75
C ALA A 61 -10.37 -0.04 -3.71
N LEU A 62 -9.24 0.64 -3.90
CA LEU A 62 -8.75 1.71 -3.02
C LEU A 62 -8.87 3.07 -3.71
N VAL A 63 -10.07 3.37 -4.17
CA VAL A 63 -10.39 4.63 -4.85
C VAL A 63 -10.94 5.65 -3.84
N PRO A 64 -10.57 6.94 -3.96
CA PRO A 64 -11.16 8.02 -3.18
C PRO A 64 -12.69 8.02 -3.19
N ASP A 65 -13.30 8.24 -2.03
CA ASP A 65 -14.76 8.22 -1.83
C ASP A 65 -15.12 9.22 -0.71
N SER A 66 -16.11 10.08 -0.93
CA SER A 66 -16.57 11.07 0.04
C SER A 66 -17.07 10.48 1.35
N ASP A 67 -17.49 9.21 1.35
CA ASP A 67 -17.99 8.52 2.54
C ASP A 67 -16.85 7.92 3.40
N LYS A 68 -15.59 8.10 2.97
CA LYS A 68 -14.39 7.60 3.65
C LYS A 68 -13.58 8.74 4.25
N MET A 69 -13.09 8.50 5.46
CA MET A 69 -12.24 9.42 6.20
C MET A 69 -10.82 9.42 5.62
N SER A 70 -10.26 8.25 5.35
CA SER A 70 -8.96 8.11 4.72
C SER A 70 -8.78 6.75 4.05
N ILE A 71 -7.89 6.72 3.07
CA ILE A 71 -7.48 5.50 2.36
C ILE A 71 -5.96 5.51 2.29
N ILE A 72 -5.33 4.45 2.79
CA ILE A 72 -3.88 4.33 2.86
C ILE A 72 -3.43 2.98 2.31
N PHE A 73 -2.38 2.97 1.51
CA PHE A 73 -1.85 1.74 0.95
C PHE A 73 -0.37 1.85 0.61
N PHE A 74 0.27 0.72 0.28
CA PHE A 74 1.67 0.68 -0.13
C PHE A 74 1.85 0.22 -1.57
N GLU A 75 2.75 0.87 -2.29
CA GLU A 75 3.15 0.50 -3.64
C GLU A 75 4.55 -0.13 -3.67
N ASP A 76 4.75 -1.01 -4.64
CA ASP A 76 6.01 -1.73 -4.85
C ASP A 76 7.01 -0.85 -5.61
N GLY A 77 8.09 -0.45 -4.95
CA GLY A 77 9.24 0.22 -5.58
C GLY A 77 10.36 -0.75 -6.01
N GLY A 78 10.15 -2.06 -5.86
CA GLY A 78 11.09 -3.11 -6.21
C GLY A 78 12.01 -3.55 -5.07
N ILE A 79 12.74 -4.64 -5.33
CA ILE A 79 13.67 -5.27 -4.39
C ILE A 79 15.01 -5.52 -5.07
N ASN A 80 16.09 -5.15 -4.41
CA ASN A 80 17.45 -5.43 -4.82
C ASN A 80 18.15 -6.32 -3.79
N ILE A 81 18.83 -7.37 -4.27
CA ILE A 81 19.71 -8.18 -3.44
C ILE A 81 21.05 -7.48 -3.32
N THR A 82 21.38 -6.98 -2.14
CA THR A 82 22.61 -6.20 -1.91
C THR A 82 23.79 -7.10 -1.61
N ARG A 83 23.57 -8.21 -0.91
CA ARG A 83 24.64 -9.13 -0.51
C ARG A 83 24.09 -10.54 -0.29
N ARG A 84 24.91 -11.56 -0.58
CA ARG A 84 24.66 -12.95 -0.18
C ARG A 84 25.84 -13.44 0.65
N ASP A 85 25.56 -13.99 1.83
CA ASP A 85 26.58 -14.70 2.62
C ASP A 85 26.18 -16.16 2.84
N SER A 86 26.87 -16.86 3.74
CA SER A 86 26.63 -18.30 3.95
C SER A 86 25.22 -18.60 4.47
N TRP A 87 24.64 -17.70 5.27
CA TRP A 87 23.41 -17.94 6.02
C TRP A 87 22.25 -17.06 5.56
N TYR A 88 22.54 -15.88 5.00
CA TYR A 88 21.55 -14.86 4.68
C TYR A 88 21.66 -14.36 3.24
N ILE A 89 20.50 -13.96 2.71
CA ILE A 89 20.37 -13.09 1.55
C ILE A 89 19.95 -11.72 2.09
N HIS A 90 20.78 -10.70 1.92
CA HIS A 90 20.51 -9.33 2.33
C HIS A 90 19.85 -8.59 1.16
N CYS A 91 18.76 -7.89 1.47
CA CYS A 91 17.91 -7.22 0.51
C CYS A 91 17.66 -5.77 0.93
N GLU A 92 17.46 -4.92 -0.06
CA GLU A 92 16.94 -3.57 0.08
C GLU A 92 15.69 -3.46 -0.78
N SER A 93 14.63 -2.88 -0.22
CA SER A 93 13.35 -2.69 -0.89
C SER A 93 12.92 -1.25 -0.79
N THR A 94 12.37 -0.72 -1.88
CA THR A 94 11.68 0.56 -1.85
C THR A 94 10.18 0.32 -1.74
N LEU A 95 9.53 0.97 -0.79
CA LEU A 95 8.07 0.99 -0.64
C LEU A 95 7.59 2.43 -0.61
N THR A 96 6.48 2.71 -1.28
CA THR A 96 5.83 4.03 -1.25
C THR A 96 4.52 3.89 -0.51
N MET A 97 4.37 4.58 0.62
CA MET A 97 3.09 4.72 1.30
C MET A 97 2.31 5.85 0.62
N VAL A 98 1.09 5.56 0.21
CA VAL A 98 0.19 6.50 -0.45
C VAL A 98 -1.02 6.69 0.45
N ALA A 99 -1.36 7.95 0.72
CA ALA A 99 -2.49 8.29 1.57
C ALA A 99 -3.39 9.32 0.89
N TRP A 100 -4.69 9.10 1.01
CA TRP A 100 -5.75 10.02 0.65
C TRP A 100 -6.59 10.33 1.89
N PHE A 101 -7.01 11.58 2.03
CA PHE A 101 -7.69 12.09 3.22
C PHE A 101 -8.91 12.93 2.85
N ASN A 102 -9.99 12.71 3.60
CA ASN A 102 -11.15 13.58 3.67
C ASN A 102 -11.04 14.47 4.91
N LEU A 103 -10.42 15.64 4.74
CA LEU A 103 -10.10 16.53 5.86
C LEU A 103 -11.33 16.92 6.69
N PRO A 104 -12.51 17.24 6.11
CA PRO A 104 -13.73 17.51 6.86
C PRO A 104 -14.17 16.39 7.80
N MET A 105 -13.96 15.12 7.43
CA MET A 105 -14.33 13.98 8.27
C MET A 105 -13.33 13.73 9.40
N ILE A 106 -12.06 14.07 9.19
CA ILE A 106 -10.99 13.91 10.19
C ILE A 106 -11.06 15.05 11.22
N ASN A 107 -10.93 16.27 10.73
CA ASN A 107 -11.03 17.48 11.53
C ASN A 107 -11.29 18.67 10.58
N PRO A 108 -12.45 19.35 10.71
CA PRO A 108 -12.78 20.52 9.90
C PRO A 108 -11.76 21.67 9.99
N ASP A 109 -10.96 21.72 11.05
CA ASP A 109 -9.93 22.73 11.26
C ASP A 109 -8.60 22.37 10.56
N TYR A 110 -8.42 21.13 10.08
CA TYR A 110 -7.24 20.75 9.29
C TYR A 110 -7.40 21.15 7.83
N THR A 111 -6.36 21.76 7.29
CA THR A 111 -6.32 22.23 5.89
C THR A 111 -5.22 21.56 5.07
N ASP A 112 -4.46 20.62 5.63
CA ASP A 112 -3.24 20.09 5.01
C ASP A 112 -2.96 18.63 5.41
N ALA A 113 -2.78 17.76 4.41
CA ALA A 113 -2.37 16.36 4.59
C ALA A 113 -0.97 16.17 5.18
N THR A 114 -0.10 17.19 5.13
CA THR A 114 1.30 17.08 5.57
C THR A 114 1.42 16.64 7.03
N LEU A 115 0.57 17.17 7.91
CA LEU A 115 0.57 16.79 9.34
C LEU A 115 0.09 15.34 9.54
N LEU A 116 -0.96 14.93 8.81
CA LEU A 116 -1.48 13.57 8.86
C LEU A 116 -0.43 12.57 8.35
N MET A 117 0.27 12.91 7.28
CA MET A 117 1.39 12.14 6.76
C MET A 117 2.54 12.03 7.79
N ALA A 118 2.87 13.13 8.48
CA ALA A 118 3.87 13.09 9.54
C ALA A 118 3.48 12.14 10.69
N HIS A 119 2.20 12.08 11.05
CA HIS A 119 1.69 11.11 12.02
C HIS A 119 1.84 9.66 11.55
N LEU A 120 1.53 9.39 10.28
CA LEU A 120 1.72 8.05 9.68
C LEU A 120 3.20 7.64 9.70
N VAL A 121 4.09 8.52 9.25
CA VAL A 121 5.53 8.26 9.25
C VAL A 121 6.08 8.07 10.67
N ALA A 122 5.57 8.81 11.65
CA ALA A 122 5.99 8.68 13.05
C ALA A 122 5.50 7.39 13.72
N ALA A 123 4.39 6.82 13.26
CA ALA A 123 3.87 5.55 13.74
C ALA A 123 4.68 4.35 13.24
N VAL A 124 5.35 4.48 12.09
CA VAL A 124 6.22 3.42 11.56
C VAL A 124 7.50 3.30 12.39
N PRO A 125 7.77 2.15 13.04
CA PRO A 125 8.96 1.96 13.83
C PRO A 125 10.18 1.80 12.94
N LYS A 126 11.33 2.27 13.44
CA LYS A 126 12.63 2.10 12.76
C LYS A 126 13.00 0.62 12.59
N TYR A 127 12.62 -0.23 13.54
CA TYR A 127 12.87 -1.66 13.51
C TYR A 127 11.55 -2.40 13.65
N ILE A 128 11.34 -3.40 12.80
CA ILE A 128 10.21 -4.32 12.90
C ILE A 128 10.75 -5.66 13.39
N ASP A 129 9.95 -6.35 14.21
CA ASP A 129 10.28 -7.69 14.66
C ASP A 129 10.45 -8.66 13.48
N ASN A 130 11.19 -9.73 13.72
CA ASN A 130 11.35 -10.77 12.69
C ASN A 130 10.00 -11.40 12.40
N ASP A 131 9.77 -11.71 11.13
CA ASP A 131 8.53 -12.26 10.65
C ASP A 131 8.82 -13.40 9.67
N ASP A 132 8.50 -14.62 10.09
CA ASP A 132 8.67 -15.84 9.30
C ASP A 132 10.07 -15.94 8.64
N PHE A 133 10.14 -15.82 7.31
CA PHE A 133 11.37 -15.88 6.52
C PHE A 133 12.10 -14.53 6.37
N ILE A 134 11.59 -13.45 6.96
CA ILE A 134 12.16 -12.10 6.92
C ILE A 134 12.70 -11.73 8.31
N THR A 135 13.97 -11.35 8.38
CA THR A 135 14.65 -10.96 9.63
C THR A 135 15.43 -9.66 9.47
N ARG A 136 15.76 -9.02 10.60
CA ARG A 136 16.60 -7.81 10.65
C ARG A 136 16.01 -6.66 9.84
N ILE A 137 14.70 -6.45 9.99
CA ILE A 137 13.94 -5.45 9.25
C ILE A 137 14.27 -4.07 9.84
N LEU A 138 14.93 -3.24 9.03
CA LEU A 138 15.23 -1.84 9.31
C LEU A 138 14.47 -0.99 8.29
N VAL A 139 13.61 -0.11 8.79
CA VAL A 139 12.83 0.83 7.98
C VAL A 139 13.49 2.20 8.05
N VAL A 140 13.80 2.76 6.88
CA VAL A 140 14.44 4.06 6.73
C VAL A 140 13.53 4.98 5.92
N PRO A 141 12.96 6.03 6.53
CA PRO A 141 12.20 7.03 5.79
C PRO A 141 13.14 7.78 4.83
N ILE A 142 12.73 7.93 3.57
CA ILE A 142 13.50 8.64 2.54
C ILE A 142 12.98 10.07 2.40
N GLY A 143 11.68 10.23 2.20
CA GLY A 143 11.05 11.54 1.99
C GLY A 143 9.70 11.44 1.29
N GLU A 144 9.06 12.60 1.19
CA GLU A 144 7.80 12.76 0.46
C GLU A 144 8.05 12.75 -1.04
N LEU A 145 7.16 12.11 -1.80
CA LEU A 145 7.16 12.12 -3.25
C LEU A 145 6.24 13.20 -3.79
N ASP A 146 6.51 13.65 -5.01
CA ASP A 146 5.63 14.58 -5.68
C ASP A 146 4.26 13.94 -5.96
N LYS A 147 3.21 14.71 -5.64
CA LYS A 147 1.80 14.30 -5.69
C LYS A 147 1.41 13.76 -7.07
N GLU A 148 1.89 14.40 -8.13
CA GLU A 148 1.59 14.01 -9.51
C GLU A 148 2.16 12.62 -9.86
N THR A 149 3.31 12.25 -9.31
CA THR A 149 4.02 11.02 -9.71
C THR A 149 3.23 9.77 -9.31
N VAL A 150 2.63 9.77 -8.12
CA VAL A 150 2.04 8.57 -7.52
C VAL A 150 0.69 8.22 -8.12
N TYR A 151 -0.16 9.21 -8.39
CA TYR A 151 -1.50 8.95 -8.94
C TYR A 151 -1.53 8.93 -10.46
N SER A 152 -0.48 9.39 -11.16
CA SER A 152 -0.40 9.34 -12.63
C SER A 152 -0.47 7.94 -13.24
N GLN A 153 -0.19 6.89 -12.45
CA GLN A 153 -0.27 5.50 -12.89
C GLN A 153 -1.68 4.91 -12.84
N TYR A 154 -2.63 5.65 -12.27
CA TYR A 154 -4.04 5.24 -12.18
C TYR A 154 -4.88 6.12 -13.09
N ASP A 155 -5.91 5.54 -13.70
CA ASP A 155 -6.89 6.27 -14.51
C ASP A 155 -7.95 6.94 -13.61
N LEU A 156 -7.47 7.59 -12.54
CA LEU A 156 -8.27 8.43 -11.68
C LEU A 156 -8.16 9.83 -12.27
N ASP A 157 -9.13 10.25 -13.09
CA ASP A 157 -9.09 11.54 -13.80
C ASP A 157 -8.84 12.71 -12.83
N LEU A 158 -7.57 13.06 -12.59
CA LEU A 158 -7.14 14.06 -11.60
C LEU A 158 -7.72 15.44 -11.90
N ALA A 159 -7.98 15.74 -13.17
CA ALA A 159 -8.55 16.99 -13.64
C ALA A 159 -10.07 17.11 -13.39
N GLU A 160 -10.79 15.98 -13.24
CA GLU A 160 -12.24 15.95 -13.02
C GLU A 160 -12.60 15.49 -11.59
N ASN A 161 -11.73 14.75 -10.92
CA ASN A 161 -11.96 14.29 -9.55
C ASN A 161 -11.68 15.41 -8.54
N MET A 162 -12.77 16.01 -8.04
CA MET A 162 -12.75 16.92 -6.90
C MET A 162 -12.09 16.31 -5.65
N TYR A 163 -11.89 14.98 -5.60
CA TYR A 163 -11.21 14.26 -4.53
C TYR A 163 -9.71 14.48 -4.43
N PHE A 164 -9.08 15.19 -5.39
CA PHE A 164 -7.67 15.57 -5.32
C PHE A 164 -7.46 17.06 -5.04
N ALA A 165 -8.55 17.77 -4.74
CA ALA A 165 -8.55 19.18 -4.37
C ALA A 165 -9.27 19.36 -3.03
N PHE A 166 -9.00 20.49 -2.37
CA PHE A 166 -9.69 20.86 -1.15
C PHE A 166 -11.22 20.71 -1.32
N PRO A 167 -11.91 20.04 -0.37
CA PRO A 167 -11.50 19.74 0.99
C PRO A 167 -10.81 18.38 1.20
N TYR A 168 -10.46 17.70 0.12
CA TYR A 168 -9.68 16.46 0.15
C TYR A 168 -8.20 16.78 -0.08
N ASP A 169 -7.34 15.90 0.40
CA ASP A 169 -5.91 16.03 0.14
C ASP A 169 -5.25 14.65 0.16
N TYR A 170 -4.06 14.55 -0.43
CA TYR A 170 -3.33 13.32 -0.58
C TYR A 170 -1.83 13.59 -0.49
N ALA A 171 -1.10 12.57 -0.09
CA ALA A 171 0.35 12.62 0.04
C ALA A 171 0.94 11.23 -0.16
N ALA A 172 2.23 11.19 -0.51
CA ALA A 172 2.94 9.94 -0.65
C ALA A 172 4.33 10.04 -0.05
N PHE A 173 4.76 8.99 0.65
CA PHE A 173 6.03 8.97 1.37
C PHE A 173 6.78 7.68 1.10
N GLN A 174 8.06 7.81 0.76
CA GLN A 174 8.89 6.67 0.39
C GLN A 174 9.75 6.18 1.56
N PHE A 175 9.84 4.86 1.69
CA PHE A 175 10.67 4.15 2.64
C PHE A 175 11.66 3.24 1.91
N ASN A 176 12.89 3.17 2.41
CA ASN A 176 13.83 2.09 2.11
C ASN A 176 13.78 1.08 3.27
N VAL A 177 13.47 -0.17 2.95
CA VAL A 177 13.43 -1.27 3.91
C VAL A 177 14.61 -2.21 3.65
N ILE A 178 15.50 -2.27 4.62
CA ILE A 178 16.65 -3.18 4.62
C ILE A 178 16.27 -4.41 5.44
N PHE A 179 16.43 -5.60 4.87
CA PHE A 179 16.12 -6.85 5.56
C PHE A 179 17.00 -8.01 5.09
N ALA A 180 16.92 -9.14 5.79
CA ALA A 180 17.62 -10.35 5.43
C ALA A 180 16.68 -11.56 5.42
N ILE A 181 17.01 -12.55 4.58
CA ILE A 181 16.28 -13.80 4.46
C ILE A 181 17.23 -14.94 4.86
N PRO A 182 16.92 -15.72 5.91
CA PRO A 182 17.70 -16.90 6.24
C PRO A 182 17.51 -17.96 5.16
N LYS A 183 18.60 -18.48 4.60
CA LYS A 183 18.53 -19.47 3.51
C LYS A 183 17.85 -20.79 3.91
N ASN A 184 17.83 -21.10 5.20
CA ASN A 184 17.28 -22.35 5.73
C ASN A 184 15.83 -22.23 6.21
N CYS A 185 15.23 -21.04 6.10
CA CYS A 185 13.84 -20.77 6.52
C CYS A 185 12.90 -20.59 5.32
N LEU A 186 13.35 -20.93 4.12
CA LEU A 186 12.48 -20.94 2.95
C LEU A 186 11.73 -22.26 2.93
N ASP A 187 10.44 -22.21 3.23
CA ASP A 187 9.56 -23.35 3.09
C ASP A 187 9.53 -23.84 1.64
N LYS A 188 9.29 -25.14 1.48
CA LYS A 188 9.07 -25.71 0.16
C LYS A 188 7.78 -25.14 -0.39
N ILE A 189 7.83 -24.63 -1.61
CA ILE A 189 6.64 -24.23 -2.35
C ILE A 189 5.76 -25.48 -2.53
N ILE A 190 4.62 -25.51 -1.84
CA ILE A 190 3.57 -26.49 -2.08
C ILE A 190 2.67 -25.89 -3.16
N ILE A 191 2.61 -26.54 -4.31
CA ILE A 191 1.68 -26.14 -5.37
C ILE A 191 0.43 -26.98 -5.16
N ASP A 192 -0.63 -26.37 -4.64
CA ASP A 192 -1.97 -26.97 -4.61
C ASP A 192 -2.84 -26.28 -5.67
N PRO A 193 -2.95 -26.86 -6.88
CA PRO A 193 -3.69 -26.25 -7.96
C PRO A 193 -5.22 -26.29 -7.76
N ASP A 194 -5.76 -27.05 -6.80
CA ASP A 194 -7.21 -27.31 -6.72
C ASP A 194 -8.01 -26.25 -5.93
N GLU A 195 -7.36 -25.31 -5.23
CA GLU A 195 -8.05 -24.34 -4.36
C GLU A 195 -8.95 -23.34 -5.12
N CYS A 196 -8.66 -23.03 -6.38
CA CYS A 196 -9.49 -22.11 -7.19
C CYS A 196 -10.39 -22.80 -8.23
N PHE A 197 -10.30 -24.12 -8.44
CA PHE A 197 -11.12 -24.83 -9.45
C PHE A 197 -12.36 -25.53 -8.87
N LEU A 198 -12.54 -25.53 -7.53
CA LEU A 198 -13.62 -26.25 -6.84
C LEU A 198 -14.77 -25.38 -6.32
N LYS A 199 -14.93 -24.14 -6.80
CA LYS A 199 -16.11 -23.31 -6.51
C LYS A 199 -16.98 -23.11 -7.75
#